data_AF-A0AAD8YK75-F1
#
_entry.id   AF-A0AAD8YK75-F1
#
_cell.length_a   1.000
_cell.length_b   1.000
_cell.length_c   1.000
_cell.angle_alpha   90.00
_cell.angle_beta   90.00
_cell.angle_gamma   90.00
#
_symmetry.space_group_name_H-M   'P 1'
#
loop_
_entity.id
_entity.type
_entity.pdbx_description
1 polymer ?
#
loop_
_entity_poly.entity_id
_entity_poly.type
_entity_poly.pdbx_seq_one_letter_code
_entity_poly.pdbx_strand_id
1 'polypeptide(L)'
;MPSRKKTQGKARKAAKAKAKEEASAATSIDENRDSLSLHLQQLQLGNTHEPPCYHGCVPFPADHICAEFLNAFMKECRASNITHAHQATIEKYARVWNDPELLRRISSYICFIGTLAVLKDFQNFEAIKLAVLAFIFEHCIENNTSELCTEPQLRENTAIRFFKKRIPCSCLDQLYINTKGISKLKVCYDIDGDDDIGACRHGFNIPDGHICDEFLDLYIGTLLRAGGGGGGGVGVYEAARTETMEKFADVWGDAAHLKMIKASFLAQGTKLILDGEEDRAILSSHFANYFGQQIAILSNTQATLDEGGSKNMVERADQRQLIKYFHDQITCSCLDEKYNEVVTRGRCFNIHCKHDYGYCCSANCHEDTNKCNHGFKSFPDEQCREDLDKYLLSFGAAWEEKKKNPFQLAMRGSATHGKTTENEFLLILLLPTYLSANLSYLLALGTQHILEGRNEIASQTAALVRYFEHSKGTVDGKNSDTPNWSKMYEFLITPDEHTLISFFRNRISCSCLSAKYKEVKSIVKMSFCHNLSCSLPDNKVELSSRRPCSRCRKASYCSRQCQKADWPTHRAACDKHVADIAEINRLYPGIREKLKNNKREHESSGGMS
;
A
#
# COMPACT_ATOMS: atom_id res chain seq x y z
N MET A 1 -63.93 -19.25 47.31
CA MET A 1 -64.35 -18.41 46.16
C MET A 1 -63.52 -17.13 46.15
N PRO A 2 -62.75 -16.82 45.08
CA PRO A 2 -61.99 -15.58 45.02
C PRO A 2 -62.94 -14.39 44.98
N SER A 3 -62.76 -13.45 45.92
CA SER A 3 -63.61 -12.27 46.09
C SER A 3 -63.74 -11.48 44.78
N ARG A 4 -64.97 -11.36 44.28
CA ARG A 4 -65.40 -10.67 43.05
C ARG A 4 -64.83 -9.24 42.94
N LYS A 5 -64.53 -8.61 44.08
CA LYS A 5 -63.90 -7.28 44.16
C LYS A 5 -62.46 -7.24 43.62
N LYS A 6 -61.69 -8.33 43.74
CA LYS A 6 -60.28 -8.38 43.30
C LYS A 6 -60.16 -8.48 41.77
N THR A 7 -61.12 -9.15 41.13
CA THR A 7 -61.19 -9.28 39.67
C THR A 7 -61.61 -7.96 39.00
N GLN A 8 -62.57 -7.24 39.60
CA GLN A 8 -63.05 -5.97 39.08
C GLN A 8 -61.99 -4.84 39.17
N GLY A 9 -61.15 -4.87 40.21
CA GLY A 9 -60.01 -3.95 40.34
C GLY A 9 -58.92 -4.14 39.28
N LYS A 10 -58.64 -5.38 38.88
CA LYS A 10 -57.67 -5.68 37.81
C LYS A 10 -58.18 -5.23 36.44
N ALA A 11 -59.46 -5.43 36.15
CA ALA A 11 -60.07 -4.98 34.90
C ALA A 11 -60.03 -3.44 34.75
N ARG A 12 -60.32 -2.68 35.82
CA ARG A 12 -60.23 -1.21 35.78
C ARG A 12 -58.80 -0.69 35.59
N LYS A 13 -57.79 -1.37 36.17
CA LYS A 13 -56.38 -1.00 35.94
C LYS A 13 -55.92 -1.28 34.51
N ALA A 14 -56.31 -2.41 33.93
CA ALA A 14 -56.00 -2.74 32.54
C ALA A 14 -56.66 -1.76 31.55
N ALA A 15 -57.94 -1.40 31.76
CA ALA A 15 -58.64 -0.43 30.92
C ALA A 15 -58.00 0.97 31.00
N LYS A 16 -57.55 1.40 32.19
CA LYS A 16 -56.87 2.71 32.36
C LYS A 16 -55.48 2.74 31.73
N ALA A 17 -54.76 1.61 31.74
CA ALA A 17 -53.48 1.49 31.04
C ALA A 17 -53.67 1.59 29.52
N LYS A 18 -54.65 0.84 28.98
CA LYS A 18 -54.97 0.86 27.55
C LYS A 18 -55.40 2.24 27.05
N ALA A 19 -56.27 2.93 27.80
CA ALA A 19 -56.69 4.30 27.45
C ALA A 19 -55.54 5.32 27.48
N LYS A 20 -54.53 5.12 28.35
CA LYS A 20 -53.35 5.98 28.40
C LYS A 20 -52.43 5.76 27.20
N GLU A 21 -52.30 4.51 26.76
CA GLU A 21 -51.51 4.13 25.58
C GLU A 21 -52.16 4.66 24.28
N GLU A 22 -53.48 4.51 24.15
CA GLU A 22 -54.26 5.05 23.02
C GLU A 22 -54.18 6.59 22.96
N ALA A 23 -54.22 7.28 24.11
CA ALA A 23 -54.06 8.74 24.17
C ALA A 23 -52.64 9.19 23.76
N SER A 24 -51.59 8.49 24.19
CA SER A 24 -50.21 8.82 23.78
C SER A 24 -49.96 8.56 22.29
N ALA A 25 -50.59 7.55 21.72
CA ALA A 25 -50.51 7.26 20.29
C ALA A 25 -51.21 8.33 19.43
N ALA A 26 -52.33 8.89 19.91
CA ALA A 26 -53.05 9.96 19.22
C ALA A 26 -52.22 11.27 19.16
N THR A 27 -51.57 11.66 20.25
CA THR A 27 -50.73 12.88 20.29
C THR A 27 -49.50 12.78 19.38
N SER A 28 -48.88 11.59 19.31
CA SER A 28 -47.75 11.31 18.41
C SER A 28 -48.09 11.41 16.91
N ILE A 29 -49.35 11.19 16.54
CA ILE A 29 -49.79 11.27 15.14
C ILE A 29 -49.99 12.73 14.71
N ASP A 30 -50.50 13.59 15.59
CA ASP A 30 -50.72 15.02 15.29
C ASP A 30 -49.39 15.78 15.14
N GLU A 31 -48.40 15.51 16.01
CA GLU A 31 -47.06 16.13 15.94
C GLU A 31 -46.32 15.81 14.63
N ASN A 32 -46.49 14.60 14.07
CA ASN A 32 -45.91 14.21 12.79
C ASN A 32 -46.62 14.86 11.59
N ARG A 33 -47.92 15.14 11.70
CA ARG A 33 -48.72 15.77 10.65
C ARG A 33 -48.33 17.24 10.49
N ASP A 34 -48.13 17.93 11.60
CA ASP A 34 -47.75 19.34 11.61
C ASP A 34 -46.29 19.55 11.16
N SER A 35 -45.39 18.61 11.45
CA SER A 35 -43.99 18.65 11.00
C SER A 35 -43.84 18.60 9.47
N LEU A 36 -44.61 17.76 8.77
CA LEU A 36 -44.55 17.66 7.31
C LEU A 36 -45.12 18.91 6.62
N SER A 37 -46.21 19.46 7.16
CA SER A 37 -46.82 20.70 6.69
C SER A 37 -45.87 21.90 6.86
N LEU A 38 -45.25 22.01 8.04
CA LEU A 38 -44.27 23.06 8.34
C LEU A 38 -43.03 22.96 7.44
N HIS A 39 -42.57 21.75 7.12
CA HIS A 39 -41.43 21.52 6.24
C HIS A 39 -41.70 21.92 4.78
N LEU A 40 -42.94 21.75 4.31
CA LEU A 40 -43.39 22.22 2.99
C LEU A 40 -43.56 23.75 2.96
N GLN A 41 -44.00 24.36 4.06
CA GLN A 41 -44.15 25.82 4.17
C GLN A 41 -42.80 26.54 4.28
N GLN A 42 -41.82 25.96 4.99
CA GLN A 42 -40.45 26.50 5.08
C GLN A 42 -39.71 26.47 3.73
N LEU A 43 -40.03 25.50 2.87
CA LEU A 43 -39.51 25.41 1.51
C LEU A 43 -40.01 26.51 0.56
N GLN A 44 -41.15 27.13 0.89
CA GLN A 44 -41.76 28.19 0.07
C GLN A 44 -41.27 29.60 0.43
N LEU A 45 -40.52 29.76 1.53
CA LEU A 45 -40.17 31.08 2.09
C LEU A 45 -38.71 31.51 1.88
N GLY A 46 -37.90 30.72 1.14
CA GLY A 46 -36.51 31.05 0.83
C GLY A 46 -36.33 31.72 -0.54
N ASN A 47 -36.09 33.03 -0.52
CA ASN A 47 -35.70 33.92 -1.64
C ASN A 47 -36.75 34.32 -2.69
N THR A 48 -36.90 35.64 -2.79
CA THR A 48 -37.86 36.41 -3.58
C THR A 48 -37.41 36.59 -5.03
N HIS A 49 -38.13 35.99 -5.99
CA HIS A 49 -38.61 36.59 -7.26
C HIS A 49 -38.91 35.58 -8.38
N GLU A 50 -38.61 34.30 -8.23
CA GLU A 50 -38.98 33.26 -9.22
C GLU A 50 -40.07 32.32 -8.67
N PRO A 51 -41.09 31.97 -9.48
CA PRO A 51 -42.10 31.01 -9.07
C PRO A 51 -41.44 29.67 -8.72
N PRO A 52 -41.80 29.03 -7.60
CA PRO A 52 -41.16 27.79 -7.16
C PRO A 52 -41.30 26.70 -8.22
N CYS A 53 -40.19 26.04 -8.54
CA CYS A 53 -40.22 24.91 -9.45
C CYS A 53 -40.94 23.75 -8.76
N TYR A 54 -42.14 23.39 -9.22
CA TYR A 54 -42.89 22.25 -8.69
C TYR A 54 -42.33 20.89 -9.15
N HIS A 55 -41.17 20.87 -9.83
CA HIS A 55 -40.52 19.67 -10.36
C HIS A 55 -41.51 18.69 -11.04
N GLY A 56 -42.50 19.23 -11.77
CA GLY A 56 -43.51 18.46 -12.48
C GLY A 56 -44.55 17.72 -11.63
N CYS A 57 -44.62 17.95 -10.31
CA CYS A 57 -45.54 17.27 -9.41
C CYS A 57 -46.56 18.23 -8.79
N VAL A 58 -47.83 17.81 -8.77
CA VAL A 58 -48.90 18.48 -8.02
C VAL A 58 -49.07 17.71 -6.70
N PRO A 59 -48.84 18.33 -5.53
CA PRO A 59 -49.04 17.67 -4.24
C PRO A 59 -50.47 17.14 -4.10
N PHE A 60 -50.62 16.05 -3.35
CA PHE A 60 -51.94 15.53 -3.04
C PHE A 60 -52.74 16.53 -2.18
N PRO A 61 -54.06 16.65 -2.38
CA PRO A 61 -54.94 17.18 -1.34
C PRO A 61 -54.74 16.40 -0.03
N ALA A 62 -54.84 17.08 1.11
CA ALA A 62 -54.53 16.48 2.42
C ALA A 62 -55.43 15.29 2.78
N ASP A 63 -56.62 15.21 2.18
CA ASP A 63 -57.63 14.16 2.35
C ASP A 63 -57.58 13.06 1.27
N HIS A 64 -56.57 13.09 0.40
CA HIS A 64 -56.43 12.09 -0.66
C HIS A 64 -55.90 10.77 -0.11
N ILE A 65 -56.48 9.64 -0.53
CA ILE A 65 -56.11 8.28 -0.08
C ILE A 65 -54.61 7.97 -0.26
N CYS A 66 -53.96 8.51 -1.31
CA CYS A 66 -52.51 8.37 -1.51
C CYS A 66 -51.66 9.04 -0.43
N ALA A 67 -52.11 10.16 0.14
CA ALA A 67 -51.40 10.86 1.20
C ALA A 67 -51.49 10.05 2.51
N GLU A 68 -52.67 9.53 2.85
CA GLU A 68 -52.87 8.65 4.00
C GLU A 68 -52.07 7.35 3.87
N PHE A 69 -52.07 6.75 2.67
CA PHE A 69 -51.27 5.57 2.36
C PHE A 69 -49.78 5.84 2.56
N LEU A 70 -49.25 6.89 1.92
CA LEU A 70 -47.81 7.17 1.94
C LEU A 70 -47.32 7.51 3.35
N ASN A 71 -48.11 8.25 4.14
CA ASN A 71 -47.78 8.52 5.53
C ASN A 71 -47.72 7.25 6.38
N ALA A 72 -48.69 6.34 6.22
CA ALA A 72 -48.68 5.05 6.90
C ALA A 72 -47.49 4.20 6.45
N PHE A 73 -47.25 4.10 5.14
CA PHE A 73 -46.15 3.32 4.58
C PHE A 73 -44.79 3.84 5.05
N MET A 74 -44.54 5.15 4.98
CA MET A 74 -43.29 5.76 5.43
C MET A 74 -43.09 5.63 6.94
N LYS A 75 -44.17 5.70 7.74
CA LYS A 75 -44.11 5.44 9.19
C LYS A 75 -43.63 4.02 9.48
N GLU A 76 -44.21 3.02 8.81
CA GLU A 76 -43.80 1.62 8.97
C GLU A 76 -42.38 1.36 8.44
N CYS A 77 -41.99 1.99 7.33
CA CYS A 77 -40.62 1.92 6.82
C CYS A 77 -39.59 2.49 7.79
N ARG A 78 -39.94 3.54 8.55
CA ARG A 78 -39.05 4.11 9.58
C ARG A 78 -38.99 3.23 10.84
N ALA A 79 -40.08 2.57 11.19
CA ALA A 79 -40.15 1.68 12.35
C ALA A 79 -39.48 0.32 12.10
N SER A 80 -39.41 -0.12 10.84
CA SER A 80 -38.91 -1.45 10.47
C SER A 80 -38.20 -1.42 9.10
N ASN A 81 -38.52 -2.34 8.20
CA ASN A 81 -38.02 -2.40 6.82
C ASN A 81 -39.17 -2.30 5.81
N ILE A 82 -38.82 -2.21 4.53
CA ILE A 82 -39.78 -2.05 3.44
C ILE A 82 -40.75 -3.22 3.29
N THR A 83 -40.30 -4.45 3.54
CA THR A 83 -41.15 -5.65 3.50
C THR A 83 -42.22 -5.60 4.58
N HIS A 84 -41.86 -5.15 5.78
CA HIS A 84 -42.81 -4.96 6.87
C HIS A 84 -43.82 -3.84 6.54
N ALA A 85 -43.36 -2.71 6.02
CA ALA A 85 -44.24 -1.61 5.61
C ALA A 85 -45.23 -2.03 4.52
N HIS A 86 -44.77 -2.83 3.57
CA HIS A 86 -45.62 -3.44 2.57
C HIS A 86 -46.67 -4.36 3.19
N GLN A 87 -46.26 -5.32 4.04
CA GLN A 87 -47.20 -6.23 4.69
C GLN A 87 -48.23 -5.50 5.57
N ALA A 88 -47.82 -4.43 6.26
CA ALA A 88 -48.69 -3.62 7.11
C ALA A 88 -49.69 -2.78 6.30
N THR A 89 -49.39 -2.48 5.04
CA THR A 89 -50.22 -1.61 4.19
C THR A 89 -50.98 -2.33 3.08
N ILE A 90 -50.59 -3.55 2.70
CA ILE A 90 -51.21 -4.29 1.58
C ILE A 90 -52.69 -4.57 1.83
N GLU A 91 -53.05 -5.02 3.03
CA GLU A 91 -54.46 -5.28 3.39
C GLU A 91 -55.22 -3.97 3.66
N LYS A 92 -54.62 -3.08 4.45
CA LYS A 92 -55.26 -1.82 4.89
C LYS A 92 -55.55 -0.86 3.73
N TYR A 93 -54.68 -0.84 2.72
CA TYR A 93 -54.78 0.04 1.56
C TYR A 93 -54.82 -0.77 0.26
N ALA A 94 -55.51 -1.90 0.25
CA ALA A 94 -55.62 -2.77 -0.93
C ALA A 94 -56.07 -2.03 -2.20
N ARG A 95 -56.94 -1.03 -2.06
CA ARG A 95 -57.36 -0.17 -3.19
C ARG A 95 -56.19 0.55 -3.85
N VAL A 96 -55.21 1.01 -3.07
CA VAL A 96 -54.03 1.71 -3.59
C VAL A 96 -53.09 0.72 -4.27
N TRP A 97 -52.82 -0.44 -3.66
CA TRP A 97 -51.96 -1.48 -4.23
C TRP A 97 -52.51 -2.12 -5.51
N ASN A 98 -53.84 -2.19 -5.65
CA ASN A 98 -54.50 -2.79 -6.81
C ASN A 98 -54.85 -1.77 -7.91
N ASP A 99 -54.52 -0.49 -7.74
CA ASP A 99 -54.80 0.57 -8.73
C ASP A 99 -53.48 1.15 -9.27
N PRO A 100 -53.06 0.76 -10.48
CA PRO A 100 -51.82 1.23 -11.09
C PRO A 100 -51.74 2.75 -11.26
N GLU A 101 -52.88 3.45 -11.41
CA GLU A 101 -52.90 4.90 -11.51
C GLU A 101 -52.58 5.55 -10.17
N LEU A 102 -53.09 5.01 -9.07
CA LEU A 102 -52.76 5.50 -7.72
C LEU A 102 -51.30 5.22 -7.37
N LEU A 103 -50.77 4.05 -7.72
CA LEU A 103 -49.36 3.74 -7.55
C LEU A 103 -48.46 4.66 -8.39
N ARG A 104 -48.85 4.97 -9.64
CA ARG A 104 -48.09 5.90 -10.50
C ARG A 104 -48.05 7.32 -9.92
N ARG A 105 -49.17 7.77 -9.34
CA ARG A 105 -49.22 9.05 -8.62
C ARG A 105 -48.32 9.05 -7.39
N ILE A 106 -48.32 7.96 -6.61
CA ILE A 106 -47.43 7.80 -5.44
C ILE A 106 -45.97 7.81 -5.86
N SER A 107 -45.59 7.04 -6.88
CA SER A 107 -44.21 7.03 -7.40
C SER A 107 -43.77 8.42 -7.87
N SER A 108 -44.64 9.14 -8.58
CA SER A 108 -44.38 10.52 -9.01
C SER A 108 -44.15 11.46 -7.82
N TYR A 109 -44.95 11.33 -6.77
CA TYR A 109 -44.80 12.13 -5.54
C TYR A 109 -43.54 11.77 -4.74
N ILE A 110 -43.17 10.49 -4.68
CA ILE A 110 -41.90 10.05 -4.09
C ILE A 110 -40.72 10.61 -4.88
N CYS A 111 -40.77 10.59 -6.21
CA CYS A 111 -39.75 11.22 -7.07
C CYS A 111 -39.65 12.73 -6.82
N PHE A 112 -40.77 13.40 -6.58
CA PHE A 112 -40.79 14.82 -6.21
C PHE A 112 -40.11 15.09 -4.87
N ILE A 113 -40.48 14.36 -3.81
CA ILE A 113 -39.81 14.50 -2.49
C ILE A 113 -38.33 14.15 -2.60
N GLY A 114 -37.99 13.09 -3.34
CA GLY A 114 -36.61 12.68 -3.59
C GLY A 114 -35.81 13.77 -4.28
N THR A 115 -36.40 14.45 -5.26
CA THR A 115 -35.80 15.62 -5.92
C THR A 115 -35.56 16.77 -4.95
N LEU A 116 -36.53 17.09 -4.09
CA LEU A 116 -36.36 18.11 -3.07
C LEU A 116 -35.26 17.74 -2.06
N ALA A 117 -35.17 16.47 -1.66
CA ALA A 117 -34.14 15.98 -0.76
C ALA A 117 -32.74 16.15 -1.39
N VAL A 118 -32.60 15.77 -2.67
CA VAL A 118 -31.37 15.94 -3.46
C VAL A 118 -30.98 17.41 -3.62
N LEU A 119 -31.95 18.31 -3.79
CA LEU A 119 -31.69 19.75 -3.98
C LEU A 119 -31.36 20.49 -2.68
N LYS A 120 -31.89 20.03 -1.53
CA LYS A 120 -31.57 20.60 -0.21
C LYS A 120 -30.19 20.20 0.29
N ASP A 121 -29.84 18.93 0.14
CA ASP A 121 -28.57 18.39 0.62
C ASP A 121 -28.12 17.24 -0.28
N PHE A 122 -26.95 17.42 -0.88
CA PHE A 122 -26.40 16.50 -1.85
C PHE A 122 -26.01 15.13 -1.26
N GLN A 123 -25.78 15.04 0.06
CA GLN A 123 -25.36 13.81 0.75
C GLN A 123 -26.52 13.04 1.40
N ASN A 124 -27.76 13.35 1.01
CA ASN A 124 -28.91 12.91 1.78
C ASN A 124 -29.23 11.42 1.56
N PHE A 125 -28.95 10.59 2.57
CA PHE A 125 -29.38 9.18 2.65
C PHE A 125 -30.89 9.00 2.36
N GLU A 126 -31.72 10.00 2.68
CA GLU A 126 -33.15 9.99 2.36
C GLU A 126 -33.43 10.03 0.86
N ALA A 127 -32.62 10.72 0.05
CA ALA A 127 -32.79 10.71 -1.40
C ALA A 127 -32.60 9.30 -2.00
N ILE A 128 -31.65 8.54 -1.46
CA ILE A 128 -31.41 7.15 -1.89
C ILE A 128 -32.60 6.27 -1.51
N LYS A 129 -33.09 6.38 -0.26
CA LYS A 129 -34.28 5.64 0.18
C LYS A 129 -35.49 5.95 -0.71
N LEU A 130 -35.71 7.23 -1.02
CA LEU A 130 -36.82 7.64 -1.89
C LEU A 130 -36.64 7.13 -3.33
N ALA A 131 -35.41 7.03 -3.84
CA ALA A 131 -35.14 6.43 -5.15
C ALA A 131 -35.43 4.91 -5.16
N VAL A 132 -35.05 4.20 -4.11
CA VAL A 132 -35.36 2.77 -3.92
C VAL A 132 -36.87 2.56 -3.87
N LEU A 133 -37.57 3.38 -3.09
CA LEU A 133 -39.03 3.32 -2.98
C LEU A 133 -39.72 3.56 -4.33
N ALA A 134 -39.34 4.62 -5.04
CA ALA A 134 -39.90 4.92 -6.36
C ALA A 134 -39.67 3.76 -7.35
N PHE A 135 -38.48 3.14 -7.32
CA PHE A 135 -38.17 1.98 -8.16
C PHE A 135 -39.10 0.80 -7.86
N ILE A 136 -39.33 0.51 -6.58
CA ILE A 136 -40.19 -0.59 -6.16
C ILE A 136 -41.63 -0.37 -6.59
N PHE A 137 -42.16 0.84 -6.42
CA PHE A 137 -43.52 1.16 -6.90
C PHE A 137 -43.62 1.07 -8.43
N GLU A 138 -42.60 1.51 -9.16
CA GLU A 138 -42.54 1.33 -10.63
C GLU A 138 -42.54 -0.15 -11.02
N HIS A 139 -41.79 -0.99 -10.31
CA HIS A 139 -41.79 -2.42 -10.54
C HIS A 139 -43.18 -3.05 -10.33
N CYS A 140 -43.87 -2.68 -9.25
CA CYS A 140 -45.25 -3.12 -8.99
C CYS A 140 -46.20 -2.70 -10.12
N ILE A 141 -46.05 -1.47 -10.64
CA ILE A 141 -46.85 -0.95 -11.78
C ILE A 141 -46.55 -1.76 -13.06
N GLU A 142 -45.27 -1.96 -13.40
CA GLU A 142 -44.86 -2.63 -14.64
C GLU A 142 -45.30 -4.10 -14.69
N ASN A 143 -45.30 -4.78 -13.53
CA ASN A 143 -45.64 -6.20 -13.44
C ASN A 143 -47.09 -6.42 -13.01
N ASN A 144 -47.86 -5.35 -12.79
CA ASN A 144 -49.23 -5.38 -12.29
C ASN A 144 -49.37 -6.32 -11.07
N THR A 145 -48.41 -6.20 -10.14
CA THR A 145 -48.29 -7.07 -8.96
C THR A 145 -48.17 -6.23 -7.71
N SER A 146 -48.73 -6.73 -6.62
CA SER A 146 -48.48 -6.22 -5.27
C SER A 146 -47.23 -6.86 -4.64
N GLU A 147 -46.58 -7.83 -5.29
CA GLU A 147 -45.35 -8.42 -4.75
C GLU A 147 -44.16 -7.47 -4.89
N LEU A 148 -43.40 -7.29 -3.80
CA LEU A 148 -42.18 -6.48 -3.82
C LEU A 148 -41.06 -7.20 -4.58
N CYS A 149 -40.32 -6.45 -5.40
CA CYS A 149 -39.03 -6.93 -5.92
C CYS A 149 -37.94 -6.88 -4.83
N THR A 150 -36.82 -7.57 -5.10
CA THR A 150 -35.62 -7.42 -4.29
C THR A 150 -35.11 -5.98 -4.31
N GLU A 151 -34.62 -5.51 -3.16
CA GLU A 151 -34.18 -4.12 -2.98
C GLU A 151 -32.98 -3.81 -3.90
N PRO A 152 -33.07 -2.82 -4.79
CA PRO A 152 -31.94 -2.44 -5.64
C PRO A 152 -30.85 -1.75 -4.82
N GLN A 153 -29.59 -2.15 -5.01
CA GLN A 153 -28.45 -1.44 -4.42
C GLN A 153 -28.14 -0.17 -5.22
N LEU A 154 -28.76 0.96 -4.84
CA LEU A 154 -28.50 2.28 -5.42
C LEU A 154 -27.35 2.98 -4.68
N ARG A 155 -26.41 3.57 -5.44
CA ARG A 155 -25.37 4.49 -4.93
C ARG A 155 -25.85 5.95 -5.06
N GLU A 156 -25.27 6.88 -4.32
CA GLU A 156 -25.63 8.32 -4.33
C GLU A 156 -25.72 8.93 -5.74
N ASN A 157 -24.66 8.78 -6.55
CA ASN A 157 -24.64 9.28 -7.93
C ASN A 157 -25.68 8.60 -8.84
N THR A 158 -26.20 7.44 -8.43
CA THR A 158 -27.28 6.73 -9.12
C THR A 158 -28.63 7.34 -8.77
N ALA A 159 -28.84 7.88 -7.56
CA ALA A 159 -30.11 8.53 -7.16
C ALA A 159 -30.40 9.80 -7.98
N ILE A 160 -29.42 10.67 -8.20
CA ILE A 160 -29.60 11.88 -9.03
C ILE A 160 -29.94 11.50 -10.48
N ARG A 161 -29.23 10.51 -11.04
CA ARG A 161 -29.55 9.98 -12.38
C ARG A 161 -30.94 9.37 -12.41
N PHE A 162 -31.32 8.68 -11.35
CA PHE A 162 -32.62 8.05 -11.20
C PHE A 162 -33.75 9.10 -11.27
N PHE A 163 -33.66 10.16 -10.47
CA PHE A 163 -34.67 11.23 -10.47
C PHE A 163 -34.64 12.06 -11.75
N LYS A 164 -33.45 12.40 -12.27
CA LYS A 164 -33.30 13.14 -13.54
C LYS A 164 -34.00 12.45 -14.70
N LYS A 165 -33.94 11.11 -14.77
CA LYS A 165 -34.61 10.35 -15.85
C LYS A 165 -36.13 10.41 -15.76
N ARG A 166 -36.70 10.68 -14.58
CA ARG A 166 -38.14 10.60 -14.30
C ARG A 166 -38.79 11.97 -14.24
N ILE A 167 -38.04 12.97 -13.82
CA ILE A 167 -38.51 14.34 -13.68
C ILE A 167 -37.71 15.22 -14.64
N PRO A 168 -38.31 15.67 -15.76
CA PRO A 168 -37.68 16.64 -16.66
C PRO A 168 -37.68 18.01 -15.99
N CYS A 169 -36.66 18.28 -15.17
CA CYS A 169 -36.51 19.53 -14.45
C CYS A 169 -35.10 20.10 -14.66
N SER A 170 -35.05 21.37 -15.07
CA SER A 170 -33.80 22.12 -15.25
C SER A 170 -32.95 22.19 -13.98
N CYS A 171 -33.57 22.19 -12.78
CA CYS A 171 -32.84 22.14 -11.50
C CYS A 171 -32.03 20.83 -11.36
N LEU A 172 -32.61 19.69 -11.76
CA LEU A 172 -31.91 18.40 -11.77
C LEU A 172 -30.88 18.32 -12.89
N ASP A 173 -31.13 18.95 -14.04
CA ASP A 173 -30.14 19.07 -15.11
C ASP A 173 -28.92 19.87 -14.66
N GLN A 174 -29.14 21.02 -14.03
CA GLN A 174 -28.07 21.87 -13.51
C GLN A 174 -27.30 21.17 -12.40
N LEU A 175 -27.99 20.52 -11.45
CA LEU A 175 -27.34 19.74 -10.41
C LEU A 175 -26.57 18.55 -11.01
N TYR A 176 -27.12 17.86 -12.01
CA TYR A 176 -26.43 16.78 -12.71
C TYR A 176 -25.19 17.27 -13.46
N ILE A 177 -25.23 18.45 -14.08
CA ILE A 177 -24.08 19.07 -14.74
C ILE A 177 -23.02 19.44 -13.70
N ASN A 178 -23.42 20.09 -12.60
CA ASN A 178 -22.53 20.46 -11.51
C ASN A 178 -21.85 19.21 -10.92
N THR A 179 -22.58 18.11 -10.79
CA THR A 179 -22.09 16.85 -10.19
C THR A 179 -21.36 15.95 -11.16
N LYS A 180 -21.54 16.14 -12.47
CA LYS A 180 -20.70 15.53 -13.51
C LYS A 180 -19.34 16.24 -13.61
N GLY A 181 -19.26 17.51 -13.20
CA GLY A 181 -18.01 18.26 -13.00
C GLY A 181 -17.34 17.98 -11.65
N ILE A 182 -18.13 17.63 -10.63
CA ILE A 182 -17.65 17.17 -9.31
C ILE A 182 -17.49 15.64 -9.37
N SER A 183 -16.38 15.16 -9.93
CA SER A 183 -16.05 13.74 -9.90
C SER A 183 -16.07 13.20 -8.46
N LYS A 184 -17.09 12.38 -8.15
CA LYS A 184 -17.34 11.65 -6.90
C LYS A 184 -17.34 12.55 -5.66
N LEU A 185 -18.47 12.59 -4.94
CA LEU A 185 -18.55 13.23 -3.64
C LEU A 185 -17.37 12.76 -2.75
N LYS A 186 -16.47 13.70 -2.43
CA LYS A 186 -15.17 13.47 -1.80
C LYS A 186 -15.36 13.60 -0.30
N VAL A 187 -14.91 12.61 0.46
CA VAL A 187 -14.89 12.71 1.92
C VAL A 187 -13.52 13.27 2.32
N CYS A 188 -13.46 14.58 2.57
CA CYS A 188 -12.63 15.12 3.64
C CYS A 188 -13.61 15.87 4.54
N TYR A 189 -14.02 15.25 5.65
CA TYR A 189 -14.75 15.97 6.68
C TYR A 189 -13.75 16.91 7.37
N ASP A 190 -13.97 18.21 7.23
CA ASP A 190 -13.57 19.16 8.27
C ASP A 190 -14.60 18.98 9.39
N ILE A 191 -14.22 18.28 10.46
CA ILE A 191 -15.03 18.26 11.68
C ILE A 191 -14.56 19.47 12.49
N ASP A 192 -15.39 20.49 12.53
CA ASP A 192 -15.24 21.63 13.43
C ASP A 192 -15.28 21.13 14.88
N GLY A 193 -14.11 21.04 15.52
CA GLY A 193 -13.94 20.67 16.92
C GLY A 193 -12.48 20.86 17.31
N ASP A 194 -12.23 21.84 18.18
CA ASP A 194 -10.93 22.34 18.65
C ASP A 194 -9.88 21.25 18.93
N ASP A 195 -8.76 21.33 18.18
CA ASP A 195 -7.36 21.31 18.64
C ASP A 195 -6.33 20.84 17.58
N ASP A 196 -6.74 20.52 16.35
CA ASP A 196 -5.80 20.44 15.20
C ASP A 196 -6.53 20.67 13.85
N ILE A 197 -6.71 21.95 13.50
CA ILE A 197 -7.51 22.41 12.35
C ILE A 197 -6.74 22.14 11.05
N GLY A 198 -7.16 21.12 10.28
CA GLY A 198 -6.88 21.03 8.84
C GLY A 198 -6.40 19.69 8.26
N ALA A 199 -6.27 18.62 9.04
CA ALA A 199 -5.79 17.33 8.50
C ALA A 199 -6.95 16.46 7.96
N CYS A 200 -7.03 16.27 6.64
CA CYS A 200 -7.99 15.33 6.05
C CYS A 200 -7.75 13.91 6.60
N ARG A 201 -8.77 13.27 7.19
CA ARG A 201 -8.67 11.92 7.77
C ARG A 201 -8.64 10.77 6.73
N HIS A 202 -8.35 11.11 5.48
CA HIS A 202 -8.26 10.18 4.34
C HIS A 202 -9.37 9.11 4.28
N GLY A 203 -10.59 9.48 4.67
CA GLY A 203 -11.81 8.69 4.49
C GLY A 203 -12.08 7.59 5.52
N PHE A 204 -11.35 7.48 6.64
CA PHE A 204 -11.69 6.47 7.65
C PHE A 204 -11.25 6.81 9.08
N ASN A 205 -12.12 6.54 10.06
CA ASN A 205 -11.79 6.56 11.48
C ASN A 205 -12.40 5.32 12.15
N ILE A 206 -11.57 4.54 12.84
CA ILE A 206 -12.08 3.51 13.75
C ILE A 206 -12.61 4.27 14.99
N PRO A 207 -13.85 4.01 15.45
CA PRO A 207 -14.33 4.61 16.69
C PRO A 207 -13.39 4.25 17.85
N ASP A 208 -13.07 5.21 18.72
CA ASP A 208 -12.21 4.96 19.88
C ASP A 208 -12.79 3.83 20.75
N GLY A 209 -11.93 2.89 21.15
CA GLY A 209 -12.33 1.72 21.94
C GLY A 209 -13.10 0.64 21.15
N HIS A 210 -13.13 0.71 19.82
CA HIS A 210 -13.67 -0.36 18.98
C HIS A 210 -12.73 -1.56 18.96
N ILE A 211 -13.27 -2.79 18.93
CA ILE A 211 -12.48 -4.04 18.95
C ILE A 211 -11.44 -4.15 17.83
N CYS A 212 -11.69 -3.47 16.70
CA CYS A 212 -10.74 -3.42 15.57
C CYS A 212 -9.45 -2.64 15.90
N ASP A 213 -9.49 -1.73 16.87
CA ASP A 213 -8.32 -0.96 17.30
C ASP A 213 -7.35 -1.85 18.09
N GLU A 214 -7.86 -2.53 19.13
CA GLU A 214 -7.10 -3.53 19.90
C GLU A 214 -6.59 -4.68 19.00
N PHE A 215 -7.39 -5.08 18.01
CA PHE A 215 -6.97 -6.05 17.00
C PHE A 215 -5.75 -5.56 16.22
N LEU A 216 -5.78 -4.32 15.71
CA LEU A 216 -4.72 -3.75 14.90
C LEU A 216 -3.42 -3.62 15.70
N ASP A 217 -3.52 -3.15 16.94
CA ASP A 217 -2.37 -3.03 17.84
C ASP A 217 -1.71 -4.40 18.09
N LEU A 218 -2.51 -5.43 18.36
CA LEU A 218 -1.96 -6.78 18.53
C LEU A 218 -1.35 -7.29 17.22
N TYR A 219 -2.07 -7.16 16.10
CA TYR A 219 -1.63 -7.64 14.79
C TYR A 219 -0.28 -7.02 14.39
N ILE A 220 -0.18 -5.69 14.44
CA ILE A 220 1.03 -4.94 14.11
C ILE A 220 2.14 -5.25 15.12
N GLY A 221 1.82 -5.33 16.41
CA GLY A 221 2.78 -5.70 17.45
C GLY A 221 3.39 -7.09 17.21
N THR A 222 2.59 -8.07 16.81
CA THR A 222 3.08 -9.42 16.49
C THR A 222 3.94 -9.42 15.24
N LEU A 223 3.55 -8.69 14.20
CA LEU A 223 4.36 -8.56 12.98
C LEU A 223 5.75 -8.00 13.29
N LEU A 224 5.83 -6.96 14.10
CA LEU A 224 7.11 -6.35 14.51
C LEU A 224 7.96 -7.32 15.33
N ARG A 225 7.36 -8.08 16.26
CA ARG A 225 8.06 -9.12 17.02
C ARG A 225 8.57 -10.27 16.15
N ALA A 226 7.77 -10.73 15.19
CA ALA A 226 8.12 -11.83 14.29
C ALA A 226 9.15 -11.42 13.24
N GLY A 227 9.11 -10.17 12.76
CA GLY A 227 10.05 -9.63 11.78
C GLY A 227 11.49 -9.49 12.28
N GLY A 228 11.69 -9.32 13.60
CA GLY A 228 13.01 -9.20 14.21
C GLY A 228 13.91 -10.44 14.07
N GLY A 229 13.36 -11.59 13.65
CA GLY A 229 14.11 -12.85 13.49
C GLY A 229 14.81 -13.05 12.13
N GLY A 230 14.76 -12.07 11.21
CA GLY A 230 15.43 -12.16 9.89
C GLY A 230 14.78 -13.11 8.89
N GLY A 231 13.66 -13.76 9.24
CA GLY A 231 12.86 -14.60 8.35
C GLY A 231 11.76 -13.79 7.65
N GLY A 232 12.10 -13.02 6.62
CA GLY A 232 11.16 -12.17 5.85
C GLY A 232 10.19 -12.94 4.94
N GLY A 233 9.56 -14.00 5.44
CA GLY A 233 8.67 -14.90 4.68
C GLY A 233 7.22 -14.87 5.13
N VAL A 234 6.38 -15.62 4.40
CA VAL A 234 4.94 -15.89 4.63
C VAL A 234 4.62 -16.21 6.10
N GLY A 235 5.58 -16.77 6.84
CA GLY A 235 5.44 -17.08 8.26
C GLY A 235 5.14 -15.88 9.16
N VAL A 236 5.55 -14.65 8.79
CA VAL A 236 5.30 -13.46 9.62
C VAL A 236 3.81 -13.09 9.64
N TYR A 237 3.13 -13.16 8.49
CA TYR A 237 1.70 -12.93 8.39
C TYR A 237 0.89 -14.02 9.10
N GLU A 238 1.31 -15.29 8.93
CA GLU A 238 0.61 -16.40 9.56
C GLU A 238 0.79 -16.41 11.09
N ALA A 239 1.94 -15.96 11.60
CA ALA A 239 2.14 -15.77 13.03
C ALA A 239 1.22 -14.68 13.61
N ALA A 240 1.17 -13.51 12.96
CA ALA A 240 0.28 -12.42 13.37
C ALA A 240 -1.20 -12.81 13.26
N ARG A 241 -1.56 -13.53 12.19
CA ARG A 241 -2.90 -14.08 12.02
C ARG A 241 -3.23 -15.10 13.12
N THR A 242 -2.36 -16.06 13.39
CA THR A 242 -2.59 -17.08 14.42
C THR A 242 -2.82 -16.44 15.79
N GLU A 243 -1.94 -15.51 16.18
CA GLU A 243 -2.04 -14.84 17.49
C GLU A 243 -3.32 -13.98 17.59
N THR A 244 -3.69 -13.26 16.54
CA THR A 244 -4.94 -12.47 16.54
C THR A 244 -6.19 -13.32 16.39
N MET A 245 -6.13 -14.46 15.71
CA MET A 245 -7.29 -15.34 15.51
C MET A 245 -7.69 -16.06 16.80
N GLU A 246 -6.74 -16.35 17.69
CA GLU A 246 -7.02 -16.88 19.03
C GLU A 246 -7.79 -15.89 19.91
N LYS A 247 -7.47 -14.58 19.82
CA LYS A 247 -8.06 -13.55 20.70
C LYS A 247 -9.26 -12.83 20.10
N PHE A 248 -9.29 -12.69 18.78
CA PHE A 248 -10.26 -11.87 18.05
C PHE A 248 -10.94 -12.69 16.95
N ALA A 249 -11.37 -13.92 17.26
CA ALA A 249 -12.07 -14.80 16.33
C ALA A 249 -13.32 -14.12 15.72
N ASP A 250 -14.04 -13.31 16.51
CA ASP A 250 -15.22 -12.56 16.06
C ASP A 250 -14.89 -11.50 15.01
N VAL A 251 -13.70 -10.89 15.09
CA VAL A 251 -13.21 -9.94 14.08
C VAL A 251 -12.88 -10.66 12.78
N TRP A 252 -12.23 -11.82 12.87
CA TRP A 252 -11.90 -12.67 11.71
C TRP A 252 -13.13 -13.31 11.07
N GLY A 253 -14.19 -13.57 11.83
CA GLY A 253 -15.45 -14.12 11.34
C GLY A 253 -16.40 -13.09 10.73
N ASP A 254 -16.12 -11.80 10.89
CA ASP A 254 -17.00 -10.72 10.45
C ASP A 254 -16.37 -9.90 9.31
N ALA A 255 -16.98 -10.00 8.12
CA ALA A 255 -16.57 -9.25 6.95
C ALA A 255 -16.67 -7.73 7.13
N ALA A 256 -17.55 -7.22 7.99
CA ALA A 256 -17.64 -5.78 8.30
C ALA A 256 -16.43 -5.31 9.09
N HIS A 257 -16.02 -6.06 10.13
CA HIS A 257 -14.81 -5.76 10.89
C HIS A 257 -13.55 -5.83 10.03
N LEU A 258 -13.42 -6.84 9.15
CA LEU A 258 -12.28 -6.89 8.23
C LEU A 258 -12.27 -5.74 7.22
N LYS A 259 -13.44 -5.26 6.76
CA LYS A 259 -13.54 -4.06 5.92
C LYS A 259 -13.05 -2.81 6.66
N MET A 260 -13.36 -2.68 7.95
CA MET A 260 -12.86 -1.59 8.79
C MET A 260 -11.34 -1.65 8.93
N ILE A 261 -10.78 -2.83 9.20
CA ILE A 261 -9.32 -3.03 9.27
C ILE A 261 -8.64 -2.68 7.95
N LYS A 262 -9.20 -3.15 6.81
CA LYS A 262 -8.72 -2.78 5.47
C LYS A 262 -8.75 -1.27 5.27
N ALA A 263 -9.85 -0.60 5.63
CA ALA A 263 -9.99 0.84 5.47
C ALA A 263 -8.97 1.61 6.32
N SER A 264 -8.65 1.13 7.53
CA SER A 264 -7.60 1.70 8.38
C SER A 264 -6.22 1.67 7.71
N PHE A 265 -5.82 0.52 7.17
CA PHE A 265 -4.55 0.42 6.43
C PHE A 265 -4.53 1.28 5.16
N LEU A 266 -5.66 1.41 4.46
CA LEU A 266 -5.75 2.30 3.31
C LEU A 266 -5.59 3.78 3.70
N ALA A 267 -6.22 4.21 4.79
CA ALA A 267 -6.12 5.58 5.30
C ALA A 267 -4.70 5.90 5.80
N GLN A 268 -4.09 4.98 6.54
CA GLN A 268 -2.70 5.11 6.99
C GLN A 268 -1.72 5.14 5.82
N GLY A 269 -1.86 4.24 4.85
CA GLY A 269 -1.01 4.23 3.66
C GLY A 269 -1.18 5.49 2.80
N THR A 270 -2.39 6.06 2.75
CA THR A 270 -2.64 7.36 2.12
C THR A 270 -1.86 8.47 2.80
N LYS A 271 -1.95 8.56 4.14
CA LYS A 271 -1.19 9.54 4.91
C LYS A 271 0.31 9.41 4.66
N LEU A 272 0.85 8.20 4.75
CA LEU A 272 2.27 7.91 4.52
C LEU A 272 2.73 8.33 3.12
N ILE A 273 1.91 8.14 2.08
CA ILE A 273 2.22 8.63 0.73
C ILE A 273 2.30 10.15 0.67
N LEU A 274 1.37 10.84 1.33
CA LEU A 274 1.32 12.30 1.32
C LEU A 274 2.49 12.89 2.11
N ASP A 275 2.91 12.20 3.17
CA ASP A 275 4.07 12.54 4.00
C ASP A 275 5.41 12.15 3.34
N GLY A 276 5.39 11.44 2.20
CA GLY A 276 6.60 11.01 1.48
C GLY A 276 7.25 9.73 2.02
N GLU A 277 6.60 9.02 2.95
CA GLU A 277 7.05 7.76 3.54
C GLU A 277 6.64 6.54 2.68
N GLU A 278 7.15 6.47 1.45
CA GLU A 278 6.75 5.47 0.46
C GLU A 278 6.90 4.02 0.93
N ASP A 279 8.02 3.67 1.58
CA ASP A 279 8.26 2.29 2.04
C ASP A 279 7.22 1.81 3.06
N ARG A 280 6.78 2.71 3.95
CA ARG A 280 5.73 2.38 4.93
C ARG A 280 4.38 2.29 4.25
N ALA A 281 4.11 3.14 3.25
CA ALA A 281 2.90 3.04 2.45
C ALA A 281 2.81 1.73 1.65
N ILE A 282 3.92 1.25 1.11
CA ILE A 282 4.04 -0.09 0.49
C ILE A 282 3.57 -1.14 1.48
N LEU A 283 4.08 -1.12 2.71
CA LEU A 283 3.67 -2.05 3.76
C LEU A 283 2.17 -1.95 4.09
N SER A 284 1.63 -0.74 4.27
CA SER A 284 0.19 -0.54 4.49
C SER A 284 -0.65 -1.07 3.31
N SER A 285 -0.18 -0.94 2.08
CA SER A 285 -0.88 -1.46 0.90
C SER A 285 -0.92 -3.00 0.86
N HIS A 286 0.16 -3.65 1.30
CA HIS A 286 0.19 -5.11 1.47
C HIS A 286 -0.85 -5.59 2.47
N PHE A 287 -0.96 -4.94 3.63
CA PHE A 287 -1.98 -5.30 4.63
C PHE A 287 -3.40 -5.04 4.11
N ALA A 288 -3.66 -3.89 3.49
CA ALA A 288 -4.95 -3.60 2.89
C ALA A 288 -5.35 -4.64 1.83
N ASN A 289 -4.39 -5.11 1.02
CA ASN A 289 -4.66 -6.15 0.02
C ASN A 289 -4.90 -7.52 0.67
N TYR A 290 -4.08 -7.89 1.66
CA TYR A 290 -4.24 -9.13 2.42
C TYR A 290 -5.63 -9.23 3.07
N PHE A 291 -6.06 -8.19 3.80
CA PHE A 291 -7.41 -8.16 4.37
C PHE A 291 -8.50 -8.11 3.30
N GLY A 292 -8.24 -7.48 2.15
CA GLY A 292 -9.10 -7.55 0.97
C GLY A 292 -9.37 -8.99 0.50
N GLN A 293 -8.33 -9.82 0.44
CA GLN A 293 -8.47 -11.24 0.09
C GLN A 293 -9.20 -12.04 1.18
N GLN A 294 -8.95 -11.74 2.45
CA GLN A 294 -9.67 -12.40 3.56
C GLN A 294 -11.18 -12.10 3.52
N ILE A 295 -11.56 -10.86 3.24
CA ILE A 295 -12.96 -10.48 2.99
C ILE A 295 -13.54 -11.27 1.81
N ALA A 296 -12.77 -11.43 0.73
CA ALA A 296 -13.20 -12.18 -0.44
C ALA A 296 -13.42 -13.68 -0.14
N ILE A 297 -12.56 -14.27 0.70
CA ILE A 297 -12.67 -15.65 1.19
C ILE A 297 -13.90 -15.81 2.09
N LEU A 298 -14.08 -14.95 3.08
CA LEU A 298 -15.28 -14.97 3.95
C LEU A 298 -16.57 -14.80 3.16
N SER A 299 -16.53 -14.02 2.08
CA SER A 299 -17.68 -13.80 1.19
C SER A 299 -17.86 -14.91 0.15
N ASN A 300 -17.06 -15.98 0.18
CA ASN A 300 -17.04 -17.08 -0.81
C ASN A 300 -16.82 -16.61 -2.26
N THR A 301 -16.23 -15.44 -2.47
CA THR A 301 -15.87 -14.92 -3.80
C THR A 301 -14.48 -15.35 -4.24
N GLN A 302 -13.68 -15.88 -3.31
CA GLN A 302 -12.33 -16.40 -3.53
C GLN A 302 -12.14 -17.65 -2.66
N ALA A 303 -11.55 -18.72 -3.20
CA ALA A 303 -11.40 -19.98 -2.47
C ALA A 303 -10.20 -20.01 -1.51
N THR A 304 -9.09 -19.39 -1.92
CA THR A 304 -7.81 -19.40 -1.19
C THR A 304 -7.07 -18.08 -1.37
N LEU A 305 -6.11 -17.77 -0.49
CA LEU A 305 -5.23 -16.61 -0.66
C LEU A 305 -4.39 -16.77 -1.94
N ASP A 306 -4.30 -15.69 -2.71
CA ASP A 306 -3.37 -15.51 -3.82
C ASP A 306 -2.10 -14.82 -3.29
N GLU A 307 -1.14 -15.64 -2.88
CA GLU A 307 0.17 -15.18 -2.39
C GLU A 307 0.98 -14.47 -3.49
N GLY A 308 0.81 -14.89 -4.75
CA GLY A 308 1.54 -14.34 -5.89
C GLY A 308 1.04 -12.95 -6.29
N GLY A 309 -0.27 -12.75 -6.30
CA GLY A 309 -0.90 -11.46 -6.61
C GLY A 309 -0.59 -10.39 -5.58
N SER A 310 -0.67 -10.72 -4.28
CA SER A 310 -0.36 -9.79 -3.18
C SER A 310 1.09 -9.29 -3.20
N LYS A 311 2.02 -10.19 -3.52
CA LYS A 311 3.45 -9.89 -3.50
C LYS A 311 3.87 -9.07 -4.71
N ASN A 312 3.44 -9.47 -5.91
CA ASN A 312 3.88 -8.85 -7.16
C ASN A 312 3.31 -7.45 -7.40
N MET A 313 2.10 -7.16 -6.92
CA MET A 313 1.45 -5.86 -7.17
C MET A 313 2.16 -4.71 -6.45
N VAL A 314 2.77 -4.96 -5.30
CA VAL A 314 3.24 -3.91 -4.40
C VAL A 314 4.77 -3.88 -4.27
N GLU A 315 5.47 -5.02 -4.25
CA GLU A 315 6.94 -5.04 -4.10
C GLU A 315 7.71 -4.41 -5.27
N ARG A 316 7.04 -4.23 -6.42
CA ARG A 316 7.61 -3.61 -7.62
C ARG A 316 6.86 -2.35 -8.05
N ALA A 317 5.92 -1.89 -7.22
CA ALA A 317 5.19 -0.69 -7.52
C ALA A 317 6.15 0.51 -7.45
N ASP A 318 6.31 1.22 -8.55
CA ASP A 318 6.85 2.57 -8.47
C ASP A 318 5.85 3.49 -7.74
N GLN A 319 6.33 4.66 -7.31
CA GLN A 319 5.51 5.66 -6.61
C GLN A 319 4.17 5.92 -7.32
N ARG A 320 4.16 5.94 -8.66
CA ARG A 320 2.96 6.17 -9.45
C ARG A 320 1.96 5.03 -9.33
N GLN A 321 2.42 3.79 -9.41
CA GLN A 321 1.58 2.59 -9.22
C GLN A 321 1.03 2.53 -7.80
N LEU A 322 1.84 2.88 -6.80
CA LEU A 322 1.44 2.90 -5.41
C LEU A 322 0.36 3.96 -5.14
N ILE A 323 0.58 5.21 -5.58
CA ILE A 323 -0.43 6.29 -5.46
C ILE A 323 -1.71 5.88 -6.20
N LYS A 324 -1.59 5.30 -7.39
CA LYS A 324 -2.76 4.81 -8.15
C LYS A 324 -3.53 3.76 -7.36
N TYR A 325 -2.85 2.82 -6.71
CA TYR A 325 -3.49 1.81 -5.87
C TYR A 325 -4.34 2.46 -4.78
N PHE A 326 -3.78 3.37 -3.97
CA PHE A 326 -4.55 4.03 -2.92
C PHE A 326 -5.68 4.90 -3.47
N HIS A 327 -5.42 5.65 -4.55
CA HIS A 327 -6.43 6.46 -5.24
C HIS A 327 -7.61 5.62 -5.77
N ASP A 328 -7.35 4.40 -6.26
CA ASP A 328 -8.40 3.51 -6.74
C ASP A 328 -9.22 2.89 -5.59
N GLN A 329 -8.65 2.83 -4.38
CA GLN A 329 -9.30 2.25 -3.20
C GLN A 329 -9.99 3.29 -2.29
N ILE A 330 -9.47 4.52 -2.20
CA ILE A 330 -10.01 5.63 -1.39
C ILE A 330 -10.32 6.81 -2.28
N THR A 331 -11.52 7.38 -2.10
CA THR A 331 -11.87 8.66 -2.73
C THR A 331 -11.48 9.81 -1.80
N CYS A 332 -10.29 10.39 -2.02
CA CYS A 332 -9.73 11.50 -1.23
C CYS A 332 -9.14 12.57 -2.15
N SER A 333 -9.48 13.84 -1.93
CA SER A 333 -8.97 14.97 -2.73
C SER A 333 -7.44 15.10 -2.65
N CYS A 334 -6.85 14.83 -1.48
CA CYS A 334 -5.39 14.84 -1.31
C CYS A 334 -4.70 13.82 -2.23
N LEU A 335 -5.30 12.64 -2.41
CA LEU A 335 -4.80 11.64 -3.35
C LEU A 335 -5.02 12.05 -4.80
N ASP A 336 -6.12 12.73 -5.13
CA ASP A 336 -6.33 13.27 -6.48
C ASP A 336 -5.22 14.27 -6.84
N GLU A 337 -4.90 15.19 -5.93
CA GLU A 337 -3.83 16.18 -6.10
C GLU A 337 -2.47 15.49 -6.28
N LYS A 338 -2.14 14.54 -5.38
CA LYS A 338 -0.89 13.78 -5.44
C LYS A 338 -0.79 12.94 -6.72
N TYR A 339 -1.87 12.28 -7.12
CA TYR A 339 -1.91 11.49 -8.35
C TYR A 339 -1.73 12.38 -9.58
N ASN A 340 -2.38 13.54 -9.63
CA ASN A 340 -2.22 14.50 -10.71
C ASN A 340 -0.79 15.08 -10.75
N GLU A 341 -0.17 15.36 -9.61
CA GLU A 341 1.23 15.78 -9.50
C GLU A 341 2.16 14.75 -10.17
N VAL A 342 2.00 13.47 -9.85
CA VAL A 342 2.85 12.41 -10.42
C VAL A 342 2.56 12.16 -11.91
N VAL A 343 1.29 12.20 -12.32
CA VAL A 343 0.89 12.01 -13.73
C VAL A 343 1.35 13.18 -14.61
N THR A 344 1.37 14.41 -14.10
CA THR A 344 1.86 15.59 -14.83
C THR A 344 3.37 15.61 -14.94
N ARG A 345 4.10 15.28 -13.86
CA ARG A 345 5.58 15.14 -13.88
C ARG A 345 6.06 14.04 -14.84
N GLY A 346 5.27 12.99 -15.04
CA GLY A 346 5.58 11.92 -16.00
C GLY A 346 5.46 12.31 -17.48
N ARG A 347 4.89 13.48 -17.81
CA ARG A 347 4.75 13.97 -19.19
C ARG A 347 5.83 14.99 -19.51
N CYS A 348 6.98 14.51 -19.98
CA CYS A 348 8.01 15.33 -20.60
C CYS A 348 7.44 15.92 -21.91
N PHE A 349 7.13 17.22 -21.97
CA PHE A 349 6.61 17.89 -23.18
C PHE A 349 7.66 18.16 -24.26
N ASN A 350 8.88 17.66 -24.10
CA ASN A 350 9.97 17.88 -25.04
C ASN A 350 10.02 16.74 -26.08
N ILE A 351 9.62 17.03 -27.32
CA ILE A 351 9.51 16.10 -28.47
C ILE A 351 10.84 15.43 -28.85
N HIS A 352 11.96 15.83 -28.24
CA HIS A 352 13.30 15.30 -28.53
C HIS A 352 13.89 14.30 -27.54
N CYS A 353 13.17 13.88 -26.49
CA CYS A 353 13.66 12.83 -25.59
C CYS A 353 13.02 11.46 -25.89
N LYS A 354 13.66 10.65 -26.75
CA LYS A 354 13.32 9.23 -26.93
C LYS A 354 14.05 8.39 -25.88
N HIS A 355 13.45 8.20 -24.72
CA HIS A 355 13.81 7.11 -23.81
C HIS A 355 12.53 6.37 -23.41
N ASP A 356 12.44 5.07 -23.74
CA ASP A 356 11.27 4.22 -23.52
C ASP A 356 11.05 3.80 -22.04
N TYR A 357 11.79 4.39 -21.11
CA TYR A 357 11.69 4.11 -19.67
C TYR A 357 11.38 5.36 -18.85
N GLY A 358 10.18 5.90 -19.01
CA GLY A 358 9.30 6.42 -17.95
C GLY A 358 9.77 7.48 -16.93
N TYR A 359 10.98 8.05 -16.99
CA TYR A 359 11.45 9.04 -16.00
C TYR A 359 12.18 10.21 -16.70
N CYS A 360 11.52 11.37 -16.75
CA CYS A 360 11.99 12.63 -17.36
C CYS A 360 13.10 13.27 -16.50
N CYS A 361 14.15 13.79 -17.16
CA CYS A 361 15.16 14.64 -16.55
C CYS A 361 14.50 15.92 -16.01
N SER A 362 14.72 16.27 -14.76
CA SER A 362 14.23 17.51 -14.17
C SER A 362 14.87 18.73 -14.86
N ALA A 363 14.11 19.83 -14.90
CA ALA A 363 14.44 21.09 -15.57
C ALA A 363 15.57 21.92 -14.90
N ASN A 364 16.33 21.34 -13.97
CA ASN A 364 17.47 21.99 -13.28
C ASN A 364 18.84 21.39 -13.67
N CYS A 365 18.94 20.67 -14.79
CA CYS A 365 20.22 20.11 -15.27
C CYS A 365 21.06 21.06 -16.13
N HIS A 366 20.66 22.32 -16.27
CA HIS A 366 21.49 23.39 -16.80
C HIS A 366 21.37 24.49 -15.74
N GLU A 367 22.39 24.78 -14.94
CA GLU A 367 23.40 25.72 -15.40
C GLU A 367 24.77 25.58 -14.73
N ASP A 368 25.00 24.66 -13.79
CA ASP A 368 26.34 24.49 -13.19
C ASP A 368 26.68 23.02 -12.87
N THR A 369 27.43 22.41 -13.80
CA THR A 369 28.60 21.53 -13.59
C THR A 369 28.68 20.44 -14.67
N ASN A 370 29.84 20.32 -15.32
CA ASN A 370 30.19 19.24 -16.25
C ASN A 370 30.28 17.83 -15.60
N LYS A 371 29.48 17.55 -14.56
CA LYS A 371 29.55 16.30 -13.80
C LYS A 371 28.45 15.34 -14.27
N CYS A 372 28.87 14.21 -14.83
CA CYS A 372 27.97 13.10 -15.13
C CYS A 372 27.39 12.56 -13.82
N ASN A 373 26.06 12.37 -13.72
CA ASN A 373 25.43 11.80 -12.51
C ASN A 373 25.72 10.31 -12.27
N HIS A 374 26.64 9.70 -13.03
CA HIS A 374 27.10 8.32 -12.91
C HIS A 374 25.97 7.27 -12.75
N GLY A 375 24.81 7.52 -13.37
CA GLY A 375 23.65 6.63 -13.33
C GLY A 375 22.83 6.70 -12.03
N PHE A 376 23.20 7.55 -11.07
CA PHE A 376 22.43 7.77 -9.85
C PHE A 376 21.37 8.84 -10.05
N LYS A 377 20.13 8.53 -9.67
CA LYS A 377 18.98 9.41 -9.88
C LYS A 377 18.66 10.24 -8.63
N SER A 378 18.62 9.60 -7.46
CA SER A 378 18.45 10.22 -6.13
C SER A 378 18.35 9.13 -5.05
N PHE A 379 18.45 9.50 -3.77
CA PHE A 379 17.98 8.66 -2.65
C PHE A 379 16.46 8.76 -2.49
N PRO A 380 15.82 7.75 -1.87
CA PRO A 380 14.44 7.85 -1.39
C PRO A 380 14.29 8.94 -0.33
N ASP A 381 15.25 9.04 0.59
CA ASP A 381 15.25 10.00 1.69
C ASP A 381 16.68 10.47 2.07
N GLU A 382 16.80 11.68 2.61
CA GLU A 382 18.08 12.29 2.98
C GLU A 382 18.74 11.60 4.18
N GLN A 383 17.95 11.04 5.10
CA GLN A 383 18.43 10.35 6.28
C GLN A 383 19.18 9.06 5.92
N CYS A 384 18.69 8.30 4.95
CA CYS A 384 19.29 7.08 4.44
C CYS A 384 20.65 7.35 3.80
N ARG A 385 20.79 8.48 3.09
CA ARG A 385 22.08 8.94 2.59
C ARG A 385 23.05 9.18 3.74
N GLU A 386 22.65 9.98 4.73
CA GLU A 386 23.50 10.29 5.88
C GLU A 386 23.90 9.03 6.66
N ASP A 387 22.97 8.10 6.82
CA ASP A 387 23.17 6.85 7.53
C ASP A 387 24.11 5.91 6.78
N LEU A 388 23.99 5.85 5.45
CA LEU A 388 24.92 5.10 4.61
C LEU A 388 26.31 5.75 4.59
N ASP A 389 26.40 7.08 4.60
CA ASP A 389 27.66 7.81 4.70
C ASP A 389 28.34 7.58 6.07
N LYS A 390 27.58 7.64 7.17
CA LYS A 390 28.08 7.29 8.51
C LYS A 390 28.56 5.84 8.57
N TYR A 391 27.84 4.93 7.94
CA TYR A 391 28.25 3.52 7.83
C TYR A 391 29.54 3.37 7.03
N LEU A 392 29.67 4.07 5.89
CA LEU A 392 30.87 4.07 5.07
C LEU A 392 32.09 4.57 5.85
N LEU A 393 31.93 5.66 6.61
CA LEU A 393 32.98 6.20 7.49
C LEU A 393 33.36 5.21 8.60
N SER A 394 32.37 4.59 9.24
CA SER A 394 32.58 3.58 10.28
C SER A 394 33.26 2.32 9.73
N PHE A 395 32.91 1.93 8.49
CA PHE A 395 33.51 0.82 7.78
C PHE A 395 34.98 1.08 7.45
N GLY A 396 35.29 2.27 6.92
CA GLY A 396 36.66 2.70 6.69
C GLY A 396 37.50 2.71 7.98
N ALA A 397 36.97 3.27 9.07
CA ALA A 397 37.67 3.30 10.36
C ALA A 397 37.93 1.89 10.92
N ALA A 398 36.92 1.00 10.89
CA ALA A 398 37.08 -0.38 11.36
C ALA A 398 38.06 -1.19 10.50
N TRP A 399 38.17 -0.86 9.22
CA TRP A 399 39.14 -1.44 8.29
C TRP A 399 40.57 -1.03 8.63
N GLU A 400 40.83 0.26 8.84
CA GLU A 400 42.15 0.79 9.20
C GLU A 400 42.69 0.21 10.50
N GLU A 401 41.82 -0.08 11.46
CA GLU A 401 42.19 -0.72 12.73
C GLU A 401 42.57 -2.22 12.58
N LYS A 402 42.60 -2.76 11.35
CA LYS A 402 42.95 -4.16 11.00
C LYS A 402 42.19 -5.20 11.83
N LYS A 403 40.96 -4.89 12.23
CA LYS A 403 40.16 -5.79 13.06
C LYS A 403 39.74 -7.03 12.25
N LYS A 404 39.58 -8.18 12.94
CA LYS A 404 39.39 -9.50 12.31
C LYS A 404 38.14 -9.63 11.42
N ASN A 405 37.17 -8.70 11.50
CA ASN A 405 36.02 -8.63 10.61
C ASN A 405 35.46 -7.20 10.54
N PRO A 406 35.97 -6.36 9.62
CA PRO A 406 35.58 -4.96 9.53
C PRO A 406 34.12 -4.77 9.11
N PHE A 407 33.52 -5.74 8.40
CA PHE A 407 32.07 -5.71 8.12
C PHE A 407 31.26 -5.88 9.41
N GLN A 408 31.53 -6.92 10.21
CA GLN A 408 30.81 -7.10 11.48
C GLN A 408 31.02 -5.95 12.46
N LEU A 409 32.17 -5.27 12.41
CA LEU A 409 32.46 -4.14 13.29
C LEU A 409 31.89 -2.82 12.80
N ALA A 410 31.89 -2.56 11.48
CA ALA A 410 31.18 -1.42 10.90
C ALA A 410 29.68 -1.49 11.23
N MET A 411 29.12 -2.70 11.20
CA MET A 411 27.72 -2.99 11.54
C MET A 411 27.43 -2.73 13.03
N ARG A 412 28.39 -3.03 13.92
CA ARG A 412 28.30 -2.73 15.35
C ARG A 412 28.58 -1.25 15.69
N GLY A 413 29.42 -0.58 14.91
CA GLY A 413 29.84 0.81 15.13
C GLY A 413 28.80 1.84 14.74
N SER A 414 27.91 1.54 13.77
CA SER A 414 26.81 2.46 13.43
C SER A 414 25.75 2.51 14.55
N ALA A 415 25.56 1.40 15.28
CA ALA A 415 24.61 1.29 16.40
C ALA A 415 24.98 2.13 17.64
N THR A 416 26.21 2.67 17.73
CA THR A 416 26.62 3.49 18.89
C THR A 416 26.35 4.98 18.71
N HIS A 417 25.85 5.42 17.56
CA HIS A 417 25.66 6.85 17.23
C HIS A 417 24.20 7.35 17.24
N GLY A 418 23.23 6.56 17.71
CA GLY A 418 21.83 7.00 17.79
C GLY A 418 20.89 5.91 18.31
N LYS A 419 19.64 6.29 18.61
CA LYS A 419 18.59 5.46 19.25
C LYS A 419 18.20 4.17 18.51
N THR A 420 18.75 3.91 17.33
CA THR A 420 18.47 2.75 16.49
C THR A 420 19.34 1.56 16.92
N THR A 421 18.71 0.42 17.20
CA THR A 421 19.43 -0.80 17.54
C THR A 421 20.18 -1.37 16.32
N GLU A 422 21.25 -2.16 16.55
CA GLU A 422 22.02 -2.86 15.49
C GLU A 422 21.12 -3.60 14.49
N ASN A 423 19.98 -4.11 14.98
CA ASN A 423 18.99 -4.82 14.16
C ASN A 423 18.12 -3.91 13.30
N GLU A 424 17.74 -2.72 13.77
CA GLU A 424 16.93 -1.77 12.99
C GLU A 424 17.72 -1.19 11.82
N PHE A 425 18.99 -0.85 12.04
CA PHE A 425 19.88 -0.37 10.97
C PHE A 425 20.10 -1.45 9.90
N LEU A 426 20.22 -2.70 10.33
CA LEU A 426 20.34 -3.86 9.44
C LEU A 426 19.08 -4.11 8.64
N LEU A 427 17.91 -4.00 9.28
CA LEU A 427 16.61 -4.11 8.62
C LEU A 427 16.49 -3.05 7.53
N ILE A 428 16.78 -1.78 7.84
CA ILE A 428 16.70 -0.68 6.87
C ILE A 428 17.61 -0.92 5.67
N LEU A 429 18.88 -1.30 5.89
CA LEU A 429 19.82 -1.53 4.79
C LEU A 429 19.53 -2.78 3.95
N LEU A 430 18.82 -3.77 4.50
CA LEU A 430 18.53 -5.05 3.84
C LEU A 430 17.10 -5.14 3.27
N LEU A 431 16.24 -4.16 3.55
CA LEU A 431 14.93 -4.06 2.90
C LEU A 431 15.11 -3.98 1.37
N PRO A 432 14.34 -4.75 0.58
CA PRO A 432 14.55 -4.85 -0.87
C PRO A 432 14.58 -3.50 -1.63
N THR A 433 13.76 -2.55 -1.18
CA THR A 433 13.66 -1.19 -1.73
C THR A 433 14.96 -0.43 -1.51
N TYR A 434 15.42 -0.35 -0.26
CA TYR A 434 16.69 0.28 0.12
C TYR A 434 17.89 -0.40 -0.52
N LEU A 435 17.89 -1.73 -0.63
CA LEU A 435 19.04 -2.46 -1.16
C LEU A 435 19.37 -2.08 -2.60
N SER A 436 18.36 -1.81 -3.43
CA SER A 436 18.53 -1.34 -4.80
C SER A 436 18.99 0.12 -4.87
N ALA A 437 18.46 0.98 -3.98
CA ALA A 437 18.88 2.38 -3.86
C ALA A 437 20.34 2.48 -3.37
N ASN A 438 20.69 1.75 -2.31
CA ASN A 438 22.03 1.65 -1.73
C ASN A 438 23.04 1.15 -2.77
N LEU A 439 22.70 0.11 -3.53
CA LEU A 439 23.56 -0.36 -4.62
C LEU A 439 23.82 0.72 -5.66
N SER A 440 22.78 1.42 -6.10
CA SER A 440 22.89 2.50 -7.09
C SER A 440 23.73 3.66 -6.57
N TYR A 441 23.55 4.04 -5.30
CA TYR A 441 24.34 5.08 -4.64
C TYR A 441 25.81 4.69 -4.53
N LEU A 442 26.11 3.53 -3.96
CA LEU A 442 27.48 3.04 -3.80
C LEU A 442 28.19 2.93 -5.15
N LEU A 443 27.46 2.53 -6.19
CA LEU A 443 27.97 2.48 -7.55
C LEU A 443 28.38 3.87 -8.08
N ALA A 444 27.54 4.88 -7.91
CA ALA A 444 27.87 6.24 -8.31
C ALA A 444 28.96 6.88 -7.43
N LEU A 445 28.90 6.67 -6.12
CA LEU A 445 29.91 7.15 -5.17
C LEU A 445 31.29 6.58 -5.47
N GLY A 446 31.38 5.27 -5.67
CA GLY A 446 32.63 4.62 -6.06
C GLY A 446 33.14 5.08 -7.43
N THR A 447 32.23 5.35 -8.36
CA THR A 447 32.58 5.96 -9.65
C THR A 447 33.16 7.37 -9.49
N GLN A 448 32.53 8.21 -8.67
CA GLN A 448 33.02 9.55 -8.37
C GLN A 448 34.42 9.50 -7.75
N HIS A 449 34.62 8.62 -6.77
CA HIS A 449 35.93 8.41 -6.14
C HIS A 449 37.01 7.98 -7.13
N ILE A 450 36.70 7.10 -8.09
CA ILE A 450 37.63 6.74 -9.17
C ILE A 450 38.03 7.96 -9.99
N LEU A 451 37.06 8.79 -10.38
CA LEU A 451 37.31 9.95 -11.24
C LEU A 451 38.10 11.05 -10.52
N GLU A 452 38.00 11.12 -9.20
CA GLU A 452 38.78 12.01 -8.34
C GLU A 452 40.15 11.42 -7.95
N GLY A 453 40.49 10.20 -8.39
CA GLY A 453 41.73 9.52 -8.03
C GLY A 453 41.76 8.96 -6.60
N ARG A 454 40.62 8.94 -5.89
CA ARG A 454 40.46 8.38 -4.53
C ARG A 454 40.23 6.87 -4.59
N ASN A 455 41.19 6.14 -5.18
CA ASN A 455 41.07 4.71 -5.47
C ASN A 455 40.86 3.86 -4.21
N GLU A 456 41.44 4.24 -3.07
CA GLU A 456 41.25 3.54 -1.80
C GLU A 456 39.78 3.54 -1.34
N ILE A 457 39.14 4.71 -1.34
CA ILE A 457 37.73 4.84 -0.96
C ILE A 457 36.85 4.11 -1.96
N ALA A 458 37.08 4.31 -3.27
CA ALA A 458 36.36 3.58 -4.32
C ALA A 458 36.46 2.05 -4.14
N SER A 459 37.59 1.57 -3.63
CA SER A 459 37.81 0.17 -3.35
C SER A 459 36.98 -0.37 -2.18
N GLN A 460 36.92 0.39 -1.10
CA GLN A 460 36.02 0.09 0.02
C GLN A 460 34.56 0.09 -0.45
N THR A 461 34.18 1.06 -1.28
CA THR A 461 32.85 1.12 -1.90
C THR A 461 32.58 -0.11 -2.77
N ALA A 462 33.55 -0.59 -3.57
CA ALA A 462 33.40 -1.79 -4.39
C ALA A 462 33.17 -3.05 -3.56
N ALA A 463 33.86 -3.18 -2.42
CA ALA A 463 33.66 -4.28 -1.48
C ALA A 463 32.23 -4.28 -0.90
N LEU A 464 31.68 -3.10 -0.60
CA LEU A 464 30.30 -2.94 -0.14
C LEU A 464 29.28 -3.21 -1.25
N VAL A 465 29.50 -2.74 -2.48
CA VAL A 465 28.65 -3.10 -3.62
C VAL A 465 28.56 -4.63 -3.76
N ARG A 466 29.70 -5.34 -3.66
CA ARG A 466 29.71 -6.81 -3.68
C ARG A 466 28.92 -7.45 -2.54
N TYR A 467 28.97 -6.86 -1.34
CA TYR A 467 28.19 -7.31 -0.19
C TYR A 467 26.69 -7.22 -0.50
N PHE A 468 26.24 -6.03 -0.90
CA PHE A 468 24.84 -5.77 -1.17
C PHE A 468 24.31 -6.54 -2.38
N GLU A 469 25.12 -6.73 -3.43
CA GLU A 469 24.75 -7.59 -4.58
C GLU A 469 24.49 -9.03 -4.12
N HIS A 470 25.33 -9.53 -3.21
CA HIS A 470 25.17 -10.87 -2.68
C HIS A 470 23.90 -10.96 -1.83
N SER A 471 23.71 -10.05 -0.87
CA SER A 471 22.51 -9.95 -0.04
C SER A 471 21.24 -9.84 -0.90
N LYS A 472 21.30 -9.07 -2.01
CA LYS A 472 20.19 -8.98 -2.98
C LYS A 472 19.83 -10.34 -3.54
N GLY A 473 20.84 -11.06 -4.01
CA GLY A 473 20.62 -12.39 -4.56
C GLY A 473 20.07 -13.36 -3.51
N THR A 474 20.45 -13.24 -2.25
CA THR A 474 19.89 -14.06 -1.16
C THR A 474 18.42 -13.72 -0.91
N VAL A 475 18.07 -12.43 -0.82
CA VAL A 475 16.69 -11.95 -0.67
C VAL A 475 15.82 -12.35 -1.87
N ASP A 476 16.35 -12.26 -3.08
CA ASP A 476 15.69 -12.68 -4.32
C ASP A 476 15.56 -14.21 -4.44
N GLY A 477 16.12 -15.00 -3.51
CA GLY A 477 16.18 -16.46 -3.60
C GLY A 477 17.10 -16.99 -4.71
N LYS A 478 17.93 -16.13 -5.31
CA LYS A 478 18.88 -16.46 -6.38
C LYS A 478 20.22 -16.99 -5.86
N ASN A 479 20.60 -16.62 -4.63
CA ASN A 479 21.84 -17.05 -3.98
C ASN A 479 21.51 -17.79 -2.68
N SER A 480 21.84 -19.08 -2.60
CA SER A 480 21.80 -19.86 -1.35
C SER A 480 23.09 -19.80 -0.55
N ASP A 481 24.16 -19.30 -1.16
CA ASP A 481 25.52 -19.41 -0.61
C ASP A 481 25.84 -18.24 0.31
N THR A 482 26.88 -18.39 1.14
CA THR A 482 27.44 -17.30 1.93
C THR A 482 28.17 -16.27 1.04
N PRO A 483 28.34 -15.01 1.49
CA PRO A 483 29.07 -14.01 0.72
C PRO A 483 30.45 -14.54 0.33
N ASN A 484 30.85 -14.32 -0.93
CA ASN A 484 32.18 -14.71 -1.39
C ASN A 484 33.21 -13.73 -0.82
N TRP A 485 33.55 -13.93 0.45
CA TRP A 485 34.49 -13.10 1.19
C TRP A 485 35.83 -12.96 0.46
N SER A 486 36.28 -13.98 -0.26
CA SER A 486 37.52 -13.90 -1.04
C SER A 486 37.48 -12.82 -2.10
N LYS A 487 36.36 -12.67 -2.82
CA LYS A 487 36.17 -11.61 -3.83
C LYS A 487 35.99 -10.24 -3.18
N MET A 488 35.45 -10.18 -1.97
CA MET A 488 35.30 -8.92 -1.24
C MET A 488 36.66 -8.44 -0.72
N TYR A 489 37.46 -9.34 -0.16
CA TYR A 489 38.83 -9.06 0.28
C TYR A 489 39.75 -8.64 -0.88
N GLU A 490 39.49 -9.10 -2.10
CA GLU A 490 40.21 -8.63 -3.30
C GLU A 490 40.11 -7.11 -3.47
N PHE A 491 38.97 -6.50 -3.13
CA PHE A 491 38.80 -5.05 -3.13
C PHE A 491 39.32 -4.38 -1.86
N LEU A 492 39.48 -5.08 -0.74
CA LEU A 492 39.92 -4.42 0.49
C LEU A 492 41.45 -4.40 0.65
N ILE A 493 42.14 -5.35 0.03
CA ILE A 493 43.60 -5.52 0.20
C ILE A 493 44.40 -4.69 -0.83
N THR A 494 43.77 -3.73 -1.52
CA THR A 494 44.28 -2.90 -2.64
C THR A 494 44.20 -3.57 -4.02
N PRO A 495 43.05 -3.48 -4.71
CA PRO A 495 42.95 -3.86 -6.10
C PRO A 495 43.75 -2.86 -6.94
N ASP A 496 44.33 -3.35 -8.04
CA ASP A 496 44.88 -2.45 -9.05
C ASP A 496 43.78 -1.60 -9.68
N GLU A 497 44.15 -0.41 -10.16
CA GLU A 497 43.23 0.57 -10.73
C GLU A 497 42.42 -0.02 -11.90
N HIS A 498 43.04 -0.88 -12.71
CA HIS A 498 42.36 -1.59 -13.79
C HIS A 498 41.22 -2.46 -13.25
N THR A 499 41.48 -3.29 -12.24
CA THR A 499 40.48 -4.18 -11.63
C THR A 499 39.32 -3.38 -11.04
N LEU A 500 39.62 -2.27 -10.36
CA LEU A 500 38.62 -1.40 -9.76
C LEU A 500 37.73 -0.71 -10.81
N ILE A 501 38.32 -0.09 -11.83
CA ILE A 501 37.56 0.56 -12.91
C ILE A 501 36.73 -0.47 -13.68
N SER A 502 37.31 -1.64 -13.98
CA SER A 502 36.58 -2.72 -14.65
C SER A 502 35.37 -3.18 -13.83
N PHE A 503 35.46 -3.18 -12.49
CA PHE A 503 34.36 -3.57 -11.63
C PHE A 503 33.16 -2.63 -11.73
N PHE A 504 33.37 -1.31 -11.65
CA PHE A 504 32.29 -0.32 -11.75
C PHE A 504 31.77 -0.18 -13.19
N ARG A 505 32.65 -0.20 -14.19
CA ARG A 505 32.27 -0.08 -15.61
C ARG A 505 31.30 -1.19 -16.04
N ASN A 506 31.46 -2.40 -15.51
CA ASN A 506 30.58 -3.52 -15.83
C ASN A 506 29.20 -3.44 -15.14
N ARG A 507 28.97 -2.47 -14.26
CA ARG A 507 27.73 -2.28 -13.49
C ARG A 507 27.01 -0.99 -13.83
N ILE A 508 27.75 0.02 -14.29
CA ILE A 508 27.20 1.30 -14.72
C ILE A 508 27.67 1.61 -16.14
N SER A 509 26.72 1.87 -17.03
CA SER A 509 26.95 2.41 -18.35
C SER A 509 27.32 3.90 -18.28
N CYS A 510 28.54 4.20 -17.81
CA CYS A 510 29.07 5.57 -17.75
C CYS A 510 30.19 5.77 -18.79
N SER A 511 30.08 6.84 -19.59
CA SER A 511 31.12 7.23 -20.55
C SER A 511 32.42 7.63 -19.85
N CYS A 512 32.35 8.26 -18.67
CA CYS A 512 33.52 8.62 -17.85
C CYS A 512 34.34 7.37 -17.47
N LEU A 513 33.69 6.31 -16.98
CA LEU A 513 34.36 5.04 -16.67
C LEU A 513 34.91 4.37 -17.92
N SER A 514 34.25 4.51 -19.06
CA SER A 514 34.76 3.98 -20.33
C SER A 514 36.01 4.73 -20.82
N ALA A 515 36.09 6.04 -20.62
CA ALA A 515 37.28 6.83 -20.89
C ALA A 515 38.42 6.43 -19.93
N LYS A 516 38.15 6.42 -18.63
CA LYS A 516 39.10 6.01 -17.59
C LYS A 516 39.62 4.59 -17.82
N TYR A 517 38.75 3.66 -18.23
CA TYR A 517 39.14 2.28 -18.56
C TYR A 517 40.15 2.21 -19.72
N LYS A 518 40.03 3.08 -20.73
CA LYS A 518 41.00 3.13 -21.84
C LYS A 518 42.39 3.58 -21.39
N GLU A 519 42.47 4.41 -20.34
CA GLU A 519 43.74 4.83 -19.73
C GLU A 519 44.42 3.67 -18.99
N VAL A 520 43.63 2.88 -18.24
CA VAL A 520 44.18 1.81 -17.38
C VAL A 520 44.24 0.43 -18.03
N LYS A 521 43.68 0.23 -19.23
CA LYS A 521 43.60 -1.10 -19.88
C LYS A 521 44.96 -1.77 -20.09
N SER A 522 46.03 -0.98 -20.20
CA SER A 522 47.40 -1.46 -20.37
C SER A 522 48.12 -1.74 -19.05
N ILE A 523 47.55 -1.34 -17.91
CA ILE A 523 48.11 -1.66 -16.60
C ILE A 523 48.00 -3.17 -16.40
N VAL A 524 49.15 -3.79 -16.14
CA VAL A 524 49.23 -5.22 -15.82
C VAL A 524 48.46 -5.49 -14.53
N LYS A 525 47.48 -6.39 -14.57
CA LYS A 525 46.71 -6.79 -13.39
C LYS A 525 47.63 -7.42 -12.35
N MET A 526 47.52 -6.97 -11.10
CA MET A 526 48.37 -7.46 -10.02
C MET A 526 47.55 -8.31 -9.03
N SER A 527 48.24 -9.18 -8.30
CA SER A 527 47.70 -10.00 -7.21
C SER A 527 48.74 -10.11 -6.11
N PHE A 528 48.36 -10.62 -4.95
CA PHE A 528 49.29 -10.86 -3.84
C PHE A 528 49.81 -12.30 -3.80
N CYS A 529 51.07 -12.43 -3.45
CA CYS A 529 51.70 -13.66 -2.99
C CYS A 529 51.39 -13.84 -1.50
N HIS A 530 50.87 -14.99 -1.12
CA HIS A 530 50.48 -15.30 0.27
C HIS A 530 51.68 -15.61 1.18
N ASN A 531 52.86 -15.86 0.60
CA ASN A 531 54.07 -15.95 1.39
C ASN A 531 54.45 -14.55 1.90
N LEU A 532 54.31 -14.32 3.20
CA LEU A 532 54.65 -13.04 3.84
C LEU A 532 56.14 -12.69 3.71
N SER A 533 57.00 -13.69 3.50
CA SER A 533 58.44 -13.53 3.26
C SER A 533 58.80 -13.49 1.77
N CYS A 534 57.85 -13.13 0.89
CA CYS A 534 58.14 -12.98 -0.53
C CYS A 534 59.11 -11.82 -0.77
N SER A 535 60.06 -12.01 -1.69
CA SER A 535 61.02 -10.96 -2.05
C SER A 535 60.48 -9.93 -3.04
N LEU A 536 59.25 -10.11 -3.54
CA LEU A 536 58.62 -9.15 -4.44
C LEU A 536 58.13 -7.92 -3.64
N PRO A 537 58.30 -6.70 -4.17
CA PRO A 537 57.77 -5.49 -3.54
C PRO A 537 56.28 -5.62 -3.23
N ASP A 538 55.88 -5.28 -2.00
CA ASP A 538 54.51 -5.39 -1.47
C ASP A 538 53.88 -6.79 -1.60
N ASN A 539 54.68 -7.84 -1.79
CA ASN A 539 54.22 -9.18 -2.15
C ASN A 539 53.36 -9.20 -3.44
N LYS A 540 53.48 -8.22 -4.32
CA LYS A 540 52.68 -8.12 -5.56
C LYS A 540 53.29 -8.97 -6.68
N VAL A 541 52.45 -9.70 -7.39
CA VAL A 541 52.78 -10.53 -8.54
C VAL A 541 51.78 -10.29 -9.66
N GLU A 542 52.24 -10.27 -10.91
CA GLU A 542 51.36 -10.21 -12.07
C GLU A 542 50.34 -11.36 -12.05
N LEU A 543 49.05 -11.03 -12.18
CA LEU A 543 47.94 -11.97 -12.07
C LEU A 543 48.06 -13.15 -13.06
N SER A 544 48.62 -12.90 -14.26
CA SER A 544 48.84 -13.93 -15.30
C SER A 544 49.90 -14.96 -14.89
N SER A 545 50.88 -14.55 -14.07
CA SER A 545 51.98 -15.40 -13.59
C SER A 545 51.69 -16.08 -12.24
N ARG A 546 50.58 -15.71 -11.60
CA ARG A 546 50.17 -16.20 -10.29
C ARG A 546 49.90 -17.70 -10.28
N ARG A 547 50.44 -18.40 -9.28
CA ARG A 547 50.25 -19.84 -9.07
C ARG A 547 49.32 -20.09 -7.87
N PRO A 548 48.06 -20.46 -8.07
CA PRO A 548 47.17 -20.81 -6.96
C PRO A 548 47.64 -22.12 -6.29
N CYS A 549 47.35 -22.28 -5.00
CA CYS A 549 47.58 -23.53 -4.29
C CYS A 549 46.84 -24.68 -5.00
N SER A 550 47.55 -25.74 -5.36
CA SER A 550 46.98 -26.86 -6.12
C SER A 550 45.88 -27.61 -5.37
N ARG A 551 45.89 -27.56 -4.02
CA ARG A 551 44.89 -28.21 -3.17
C ARG A 551 43.66 -27.32 -2.93
N CYS A 552 43.84 -26.20 -2.24
CA CYS A 552 42.71 -25.36 -1.83
C CYS A 552 42.31 -24.29 -2.86
N ARG A 553 43.19 -23.94 -3.81
CA ARG A 553 43.06 -22.82 -4.76
C ARG A 553 42.79 -21.43 -4.16
N LYS A 554 42.76 -21.31 -2.83
CA LYS A 554 42.47 -20.09 -2.09
C LYS A 554 43.72 -19.22 -1.94
N ALA A 555 44.84 -19.81 -1.53
CA ALA A 555 46.12 -19.10 -1.49
C ALA A 555 46.74 -19.04 -2.88
N SER A 556 47.50 -17.99 -3.15
CA SER A 556 48.20 -17.78 -4.41
C SER A 556 49.62 -17.28 -4.18
N TYR A 557 50.54 -17.72 -5.05
CA TYR A 557 51.97 -17.52 -4.89
C TYR A 557 52.60 -17.06 -6.20
N CYS A 558 53.67 -16.28 -6.12
CA CYS A 558 54.45 -15.93 -7.31
C CYS A 558 55.29 -17.11 -7.84
N SER A 559 55.65 -18.06 -6.97
CA SER A 559 56.50 -19.20 -7.33
C SER A 559 56.20 -20.41 -6.46
N ARG A 560 56.66 -21.59 -6.92
CA ARG A 560 56.63 -22.82 -6.11
C ARG A 560 57.47 -22.71 -4.84
N GLN A 561 58.55 -21.91 -4.87
CA GLN A 561 59.40 -21.68 -3.70
C GLN A 561 58.63 -20.92 -2.61
N CYS A 562 57.90 -19.85 -2.97
CA CYS A 562 57.04 -19.13 -2.04
C CYS A 562 55.92 -20.03 -1.47
N GLN A 563 55.32 -20.89 -2.30
CA GLN A 563 54.33 -21.85 -1.81
C GLN A 563 54.93 -22.83 -0.78
N LYS A 564 56.15 -23.34 -1.03
CA LYS A 564 56.85 -24.24 -0.09
C LYS A 564 57.20 -23.52 1.22
N ALA A 565 57.64 -22.27 1.14
CA ALA A 565 58.00 -21.47 2.30
C ALA A 565 56.79 -21.18 3.20
N ASP A 566 55.63 -20.87 2.62
CA ASP A 566 54.37 -20.64 3.35
C ASP A 566 53.65 -21.94 3.74
N TRP A 567 54.08 -23.11 3.24
CA TRP A 567 53.39 -24.38 3.50
C TRP A 567 53.20 -24.71 4.99
N PRO A 568 54.20 -24.54 5.88
CA PRO A 568 54.04 -24.83 7.31
C PRO A 568 52.90 -24.06 7.96
N THR A 569 52.68 -22.80 7.57
CA THR A 569 51.61 -21.92 8.07
C THR A 569 50.29 -22.15 7.33
N HIS A 570 50.34 -22.36 6.02
CA HIS A 570 49.15 -22.54 5.19
C HIS A 570 48.46 -23.91 5.37
N ARG A 571 49.21 -24.97 5.69
CA ARG A 571 48.73 -26.36 5.67
C ARG A 571 47.43 -26.56 6.45
N ALA A 572 47.36 -26.06 7.69
CA ALA A 572 46.17 -26.22 8.53
C ALA A 572 44.93 -25.56 7.92
N ALA A 573 45.07 -24.34 7.40
CA ALA A 573 43.99 -23.63 6.71
C ALA A 573 43.61 -24.29 5.38
N CYS A 574 44.60 -24.83 4.66
CA CYS A 574 44.40 -25.58 3.42
C CYS A 574 43.60 -26.86 3.67
N ASP A 575 43.98 -27.67 4.66
CA ASP A 575 43.33 -28.93 5.00
C ASP A 575 41.89 -28.69 5.44
N LYS A 576 41.65 -27.69 6.30
CA LYS A 576 40.30 -27.28 6.69
C LYS A 576 39.44 -26.91 5.49
N HIS A 577 39.94 -26.05 4.60
CA HIS A 577 39.17 -25.62 3.43
C HIS A 577 38.85 -26.78 2.48
N VAL A 578 39.79 -27.72 2.30
CA VAL A 578 39.57 -28.91 1.48
C VAL A 578 38.51 -29.82 2.10
N ALA A 579 38.52 -29.99 3.44
CA ALA A 579 37.50 -30.73 4.16
C ALA A 579 36.11 -30.08 4.03
N ASP A 580 36.02 -28.76 4.21
CA ASP A 580 34.77 -27.99 4.06
C ASP A 580 34.19 -28.16 2.63
N ILE A 581 35.05 -28.06 1.59
CA ILE A 581 34.63 -28.30 0.20
C ILE A 581 34.17 -29.74 -0.02
N ALA A 582 34.86 -30.73 0.56
CA ALA A 582 34.48 -32.13 0.42
C ALA A 582 33.10 -32.38 1.05
N GLU A 583 32.84 -31.81 2.21
CA GLU A 583 31.56 -31.90 2.91
C GLU A 583 30.43 -31.22 2.11
N ILE A 584 30.66 -30.03 1.56
CA ILE A 584 29.68 -29.36 0.69
C ILE A 584 29.35 -30.23 -0.53
N ASN A 585 30.36 -30.82 -1.18
CA ASN A 585 30.11 -31.70 -2.33
C ASN A 585 29.39 -33.00 -1.94
N ARG A 586 29.59 -33.49 -0.71
CA ARG A 586 28.87 -34.66 -0.17
C ARG A 586 27.40 -34.33 0.10
N LEU A 587 27.13 -33.16 0.69
CA LEU A 587 25.78 -32.70 0.99
C LEU A 587 25.00 -32.29 -0.26
N TYR A 588 25.71 -31.76 -1.27
CA TYR A 588 25.11 -31.22 -2.50
C TYR A 588 25.78 -31.79 -3.76
N PRO A 589 25.57 -33.09 -4.06
CA PRO A 589 26.11 -33.70 -5.27
C PRO A 589 25.60 -32.95 -6.51
N GLY A 590 26.52 -32.57 -7.40
CA GLY A 590 26.20 -31.84 -8.64
C GLY A 590 26.23 -30.31 -8.53
N ILE A 591 26.48 -29.71 -7.36
CA ILE A 591 26.61 -28.24 -7.24
C ILE A 591 27.73 -27.69 -8.13
N ARG A 592 28.82 -28.45 -8.27
CA ARG A 592 29.96 -28.08 -9.12
C ARG A 592 29.61 -28.08 -10.60
N GLU A 593 28.80 -29.03 -11.04
CA GLU A 593 28.32 -29.12 -12.42
C GLU A 593 27.31 -28.02 -12.71
N LYS A 594 26.41 -27.71 -11.76
CA LYS A 594 25.53 -26.53 -11.86
C LYS A 594 26.32 -25.23 -11.98
N LEU A 595 27.35 -25.02 -11.15
CA LEU A 595 28.20 -23.83 -11.24
C LEU A 595 28.96 -23.74 -12.57
N LYS A 596 29.43 -24.87 -13.12
CA LYS A 596 30.04 -24.91 -14.46
C LYS A 596 29.03 -24.58 -15.55
N ASN A 597 27.81 -25.09 -15.46
CA ASN A 597 26.75 -24.83 -16.44
C ASN A 597 26.31 -23.36 -16.39
N ASN A 598 26.05 -22.81 -15.20
CA ASN A 598 25.73 -21.39 -15.04
C ASN A 598 26.83 -20.48 -15.60
N LYS A 599 28.11 -20.87 -15.42
CA LYS A 599 29.23 -20.13 -16.01
C LYS A 599 29.19 -20.18 -17.54
N ARG A 600 28.93 -21.36 -18.14
CA ARG A 600 28.79 -21.51 -19.61
C ARG A 600 27.62 -20.71 -20.15
N GLU A 601 26.48 -20.73 -19.47
CA GLU A 601 25.28 -19.96 -19.85
C GLU A 601 25.51 -18.45 -19.74
N HIS A 602 26.26 -18.00 -18.74
CA HIS A 602 26.63 -16.60 -18.62
C HIS A 602 27.66 -16.16 -19.68
N GLU A 603 28.60 -17.04 -20.03
CA GLU A 603 29.56 -16.80 -21.12
C GLU A 603 28.89 -16.83 -22.50
N SER A 604 27.85 -17.64 -22.71
CA SER A 604 27.09 -17.68 -23.97
C SER A 604 26.10 -16.53 -24.13
N SER A 605 25.51 -16.03 -23.03
CA SER A 605 24.58 -14.89 -23.05
C SER A 605 25.27 -13.52 -23.16
N GLY A 606 26.55 -13.41 -22.75
CA GLY A 606 27.33 -12.18 -22.85
C GLY A 606 27.98 -11.89 -24.22
N GLY A 607 27.75 -12.74 -25.24
CA GLY A 607 28.36 -12.63 -26.56
C GLY A 607 27.55 -11.84 -27.61
N MET A 608 26.37 -11.33 -27.27
CA MET A 608 25.54 -10.48 -28.15
C MET A 608 25.35 -9.10 -27.52
N SER A 609 26.38 -8.27 -27.53
CA SER A 609 26.27 -6.82 -27.33
C SER A 609 27.38 -6.10 -28.06
#